data_AF-A0A7J8XLD8-F1
#
_entry.id   AF-A0A7J8XLD8-F1
#
_cell.length_a   1.000
_cell.length_b   1.000
_cell.length_c   1.000
_cell.angle_alpha   90.00
_cell.angle_beta   90.00
_cell.angle_gamma   90.00
#
_symmetry.space_group_name_H-M   'P 1'
#
loop_
_entity.id
_entity.type
_entity.pdbx_description
1 polymer ?
#
loop_
_entity_poly.entity_id
_entity_poly.type
_entity_poly.pdbx_seq_one_letter_code
_entity_poly.pdbx_strand_id
1 'polypeptide(L)'
;MTGMGKGMIYINGRNIGRYWMSYLSPLKRPTQSEYHIPRSYLKPTMNLIVIVEDEKGDPKDIEIVLVDRDTICGFISENHLPSVRLFEGKGGKLVALEKDLKPRVELECPSQKQIVAVEFASFGDPFGACGHYVEGNCTSPVARQVVEKFCLGKPSCDIPLDTPDLKNKNEACPEMKKTLAIQAKCAFKA
;
A
#
# COMPACT_ATOMS: atom_id res chain seq x y z
N MET A 1 -1.52 -19.81 -6.90
CA MET A 1 -1.22 -20.85 -7.91
C MET A 1 -0.92 -22.21 -7.26
N THR A 2 -1.57 -22.54 -6.15
CA THR A 2 -1.36 -23.81 -5.43
C THR A 2 -1.71 -25.00 -6.33
N GLY A 3 -0.98 -26.11 -6.20
CA GLY A 3 -1.19 -27.32 -7.00
C GLY A 3 -0.51 -27.31 -8.37
N MET A 4 -0.01 -26.16 -8.84
CA MET A 4 0.67 -26.02 -10.13
C MET A 4 2.19 -26.24 -10.01
N GLY A 5 2.87 -26.43 -11.14
CA GLY A 5 4.33 -26.64 -11.23
C GLY A 5 5.05 -25.40 -11.76
N LYS A 6 5.21 -25.31 -13.08
CA LYS A 6 5.83 -24.19 -13.78
C LYS A 6 5.06 -23.91 -15.05
N GLY A 7 4.87 -22.64 -15.39
CA GLY A 7 4.15 -22.32 -16.60
C GLY A 7 3.91 -20.83 -16.81
N MET A 8 2.95 -20.49 -17.65
CA MET A 8 2.61 -19.11 -18.01
C MET A 8 1.13 -18.84 -17.85
N ILE A 9 0.79 -17.60 -17.51
CA ILE A 9 -0.61 -17.15 -17.37
C ILE A 9 -0.90 -16.07 -18.41
N TYR A 10 -2.07 -16.17 -19.03
CA TYR A 10 -2.61 -15.19 -19.96
C TYR A 10 -3.98 -14.72 -19.52
N ILE A 11 -4.22 -13.42 -19.61
CA ILE A 11 -5.49 -12.76 -19.32
C ILE A 11 -5.96 -12.09 -20.61
N ASN A 12 -7.10 -12.52 -21.14
CA ASN A 12 -7.67 -12.01 -22.39
C ASN A 12 -6.65 -11.95 -23.55
N GLY A 13 -5.82 -12.98 -23.68
CA GLY A 13 -4.78 -13.08 -24.72
C GLY A 13 -3.47 -12.34 -24.41
N ARG A 14 -3.35 -11.69 -23.25
CA ARG A 14 -2.12 -10.99 -22.82
C ARG A 14 -1.38 -11.78 -21.76
N ASN A 15 -0.10 -12.05 -21.99
CA ASN A 15 0.78 -12.74 -21.04
C ASN A 15 1.01 -11.84 -19.80
N ILE A 16 0.83 -12.38 -18.59
CA ILE A 16 1.08 -11.68 -17.31
C ILE A 16 2.31 -12.22 -16.56
N GLY A 17 3.09 -13.09 -17.20
CA GLY A 17 4.34 -13.63 -16.69
C GLY A 17 4.31 -15.14 -16.49
N ARG A 18 5.47 -15.64 -16.04
CA ARG A 18 5.72 -17.04 -15.70
C ARG A 18 5.43 -17.26 -14.22
N TYR A 19 4.81 -18.39 -13.89
CA TYR A 19 4.81 -18.96 -12.54
C TYR A 19 5.76 -20.14 -12.40
N TRP A 20 6.28 -20.31 -11.19
CA TRP A 20 7.21 -21.39 -10.88
C TRP A 20 7.06 -21.82 -9.40
N MET A 21 6.00 -22.56 -9.14
CA MET A 21 5.67 -23.09 -7.82
C MET A 21 6.63 -24.20 -7.37
N SER A 22 7.15 -24.99 -8.31
CA SER A 22 8.15 -26.03 -8.03
C SER A 22 9.55 -25.47 -7.71
N TYR A 23 9.79 -24.17 -7.94
CA TYR A 23 11.02 -23.51 -7.55
C TYR A 23 10.96 -23.06 -6.10
N LEU A 24 11.56 -23.86 -5.22
CA LEU A 24 11.47 -23.68 -3.78
C LEU A 24 12.68 -22.90 -3.25
N SER A 25 12.40 -21.98 -2.33
CA SER A 25 13.40 -21.40 -1.43
C SER A 25 14.04 -22.48 -0.52
N PRO A 26 15.16 -22.18 0.17
CA PRO A 26 15.73 -23.07 1.19
C PRO A 26 14.73 -23.47 2.30
N LEU A 27 13.69 -22.68 2.52
CA LEU A 27 12.58 -22.97 3.45
C LEU A 27 11.51 -23.90 2.87
N LYS A 28 11.75 -24.49 1.69
CA LYS A 28 10.83 -25.37 0.96
C LYS A 28 9.49 -24.72 0.62
N ARG A 29 9.47 -23.40 0.42
CA ARG A 29 8.29 -22.65 -0.03
C ARG A 29 8.52 -22.06 -1.41
N PRO A 30 7.50 -22.01 -2.28
CA PRO A 30 7.57 -21.30 -3.55
C PRO A 30 8.05 -19.87 -3.34
N THR A 31 8.94 -19.38 -4.20
CA THR A 31 9.39 -17.97 -4.13
C THR A 31 8.33 -16.98 -4.61
N GLN A 32 7.39 -17.44 -5.45
CA GLN A 32 6.28 -16.66 -5.96
C GLN A 32 5.04 -17.55 -6.14
N SER A 33 4.02 -17.34 -5.31
CA SER A 33 2.75 -18.10 -5.33
C SER A 33 1.56 -17.30 -5.84
N GLU A 34 1.70 -15.98 -5.92
CA GLU A 34 0.65 -15.01 -6.21
C GLU A 34 1.01 -14.15 -7.43
N TYR A 35 0.01 -13.85 -8.25
CA TYR A 35 0.13 -13.06 -9.48
C TYR A 35 -0.90 -11.94 -9.47
N HIS A 36 -0.42 -10.71 -9.59
CA HIS A 36 -1.31 -9.57 -9.70
C HIS A 36 -1.82 -9.44 -11.15
N ILE A 37 -3.14 -9.52 -11.34
CA ILE A 37 -3.76 -9.33 -12.66
C ILE A 37 -3.92 -7.82 -12.92
N PRO A 38 -3.29 -7.26 -13.97
CA PRO A 38 -3.44 -5.84 -14.30
C PRO A 38 -4.88 -5.51 -14.67
N ARG A 39 -5.44 -4.45 -14.07
CA ARG A 39 -6.81 -3.97 -14.38
C ARG A 39 -7.00 -3.65 -15.85
N SER A 40 -5.97 -3.14 -16.52
CA SER A 40 -5.99 -2.83 -17.96
C SER A 40 -6.16 -4.07 -18.85
N TYR A 41 -5.95 -5.27 -18.31
CA TYR A 41 -6.12 -6.52 -19.06
C TYR A 41 -7.51 -7.12 -18.83
N LEU A 42 -8.28 -6.62 -17.86
CA LEU A 42 -9.62 -7.09 -17.54
C LEU A 42 -10.69 -6.35 -18.36
N LYS A 43 -11.72 -7.10 -18.74
CA LYS A 43 -12.99 -6.62 -19.29
C LYS A 43 -14.04 -6.59 -18.19
N PRO A 44 -15.13 -5.80 -18.33
CA PRO A 44 -16.21 -5.77 -17.34
C PRO A 44 -16.83 -7.15 -17.09
N THR A 45 -16.96 -7.98 -18.12
CA THR A 45 -17.51 -9.33 -18.05
C THR A 45 -16.77 -10.27 -19.00
N MET A 46 -16.95 -11.58 -18.81
CA MET A 46 -16.42 -12.63 -19.70
C MET A 46 -14.90 -12.56 -19.93
N ASN A 47 -14.15 -12.44 -18.83
CA ASN A 47 -12.69 -12.55 -18.87
C ASN A 47 -12.28 -14.00 -19.12
N LEU A 48 -11.32 -14.19 -20.02
CA LEU A 48 -10.67 -15.49 -20.25
C LEU A 48 -9.32 -15.52 -19.54
N ILE A 49 -9.11 -16.55 -18.72
CA ILE A 49 -7.83 -16.85 -18.10
C ILE A 49 -7.33 -18.17 -18.71
N VAL A 50 -6.12 -18.15 -19.28
CA VAL A 50 -5.46 -19.34 -19.81
C VAL A 50 -4.20 -19.57 -19.00
N ILE A 51 -4.08 -20.79 -18.45
CA ILE A 51 -2.91 -21.23 -17.70
C ILE A 51 -2.28 -22.36 -18.49
N VAL A 52 -1.03 -22.15 -18.90
CA VAL A 52 -0.24 -23.12 -19.63
C VAL A 52 0.76 -23.71 -18.65
N GLU A 53 0.63 -24.99 -18.35
CA GLU A 53 1.50 -25.73 -17.44
C GLU A 53 2.54 -26.51 -18.25
N ASP A 54 3.82 -26.28 -17.94
CA ASP A 54 4.98 -26.92 -18.56
C ASP A 54 5.44 -28.16 -17.77
N GLU A 55 4.98 -28.33 -16.53
CA GLU A 55 5.28 -29.47 -15.67
C GLU A 55 3.99 -30.25 -15.32
N LYS A 56 3.98 -30.97 -14.20
CA LYS A 56 2.76 -31.63 -13.71
C LYS A 56 2.10 -30.71 -12.68
N GLY A 57 0.91 -30.22 -13.00
CA GLY A 57 0.11 -29.38 -12.11
C GLY A 57 -1.37 -29.76 -12.14
N ASP A 58 -2.08 -29.54 -11.04
CA ASP A 58 -3.54 -29.65 -10.94
C ASP A 58 -4.12 -28.26 -10.61
N PRO A 59 -4.94 -27.67 -11.49
CA PRO A 59 -5.46 -26.32 -11.30
C PRO A 59 -6.59 -26.22 -10.26
N LYS A 60 -7.05 -27.32 -9.65
CA LYS A 60 -8.19 -27.31 -8.70
C LYS A 60 -7.99 -26.38 -7.51
N ASP A 61 -6.76 -26.23 -7.03
CA ASP A 61 -6.42 -25.43 -5.85
C ASP A 61 -6.00 -23.99 -6.22
N ILE A 62 -6.22 -23.57 -7.47
CA ILE A 62 -5.97 -22.19 -7.88
C ILE A 62 -7.13 -21.31 -7.40
N GLU A 63 -6.81 -20.32 -6.58
CA GLU A 63 -7.76 -19.33 -6.12
C GLU A 63 -7.60 -18.00 -6.88
N ILE A 64 -8.72 -17.37 -7.18
CA ILE A 64 -8.78 -16.00 -7.69
C ILE A 64 -9.37 -15.14 -6.59
N VAL A 65 -8.54 -14.28 -6.02
CA VAL A 65 -8.94 -13.38 -4.94
C VAL A 65 -9.09 -11.96 -5.46
N LEU A 66 -10.07 -11.24 -4.93
CA LEU A 66 -10.16 -9.81 -5.12
C LEU A 66 -9.24 -9.13 -4.10
N VAL A 67 -8.46 -8.16 -4.56
CA VAL A 67 -7.72 -7.29 -3.65
C VAL A 67 -8.72 -6.34 -3.00
N ASP A 68 -8.85 -6.43 -1.68
CA ASP A 68 -9.56 -5.42 -0.92
C ASP A 68 -8.83 -4.08 -1.09
N ARG A 69 -9.52 -3.11 -1.68
CA ARG A 69 -9.00 -1.73 -1.80
C ARG A 69 -9.79 -0.75 -0.95
N ASP A 70 -10.61 -1.27 -0.05
CA ASP A 70 -11.34 -0.48 0.90
C ASP A 70 -10.45 -0.19 2.10
N THR A 71 -9.37 -0.94 2.32
CA THR A 71 -8.31 -0.55 3.24
C THR A 71 -7.16 0.13 2.49
N ILE A 72 -6.88 1.38 2.85
CA ILE A 72 -5.71 2.14 2.37
C ILE A 72 -4.78 2.44 3.54
N CYS A 73 -3.49 2.58 3.25
CA CYS A 73 -2.48 2.75 4.28
C CYS A 73 -1.44 3.80 3.90
N GLY A 74 -0.82 4.40 4.92
CA GLY A 74 0.35 5.26 4.78
C GLY A 74 1.37 4.95 5.87
N PHE A 75 2.65 4.96 5.53
CA PHE A 75 3.74 4.69 6.47
C PHE A 75 4.93 5.57 6.10
N ILE A 76 5.07 6.72 6.76
CA ILE A 76 6.10 7.71 6.44
C ILE A 76 6.81 8.13 7.73
N SER A 77 8.13 8.18 7.68
CA SER A 77 8.97 8.65 8.78
C SER A 77 9.46 10.08 8.55
N GLU A 78 9.76 10.79 9.64
CA GLU A 78 10.39 12.12 9.61
C GLU A 78 11.70 12.18 8.84
N ASN A 79 12.38 11.04 8.61
CA ASN A 79 13.60 10.95 7.81
C ASN A 79 13.37 10.63 6.33
N HIS A 80 12.11 10.43 5.90
CA HIS A 80 11.83 10.15 4.50
C HIS A 80 12.24 11.33 3.63
N LEU A 81 12.86 11.02 2.50
CA LEU A 81 13.15 12.02 1.50
C LEU A 81 11.85 12.41 0.76
N PRO A 82 11.80 13.61 0.17
CA PRO A 82 10.64 14.04 -0.59
C PRO A 82 10.46 13.15 -1.82
N SER A 83 9.21 12.99 -2.27
CA SER A 83 8.89 12.22 -3.46
C SER A 83 9.65 12.76 -4.69
N VAL A 84 10.22 11.86 -5.50
CA VAL A 84 10.91 12.23 -6.75
C VAL A 84 9.98 12.96 -7.72
N ARG A 85 8.65 12.78 -7.57
CA ARG A 85 7.62 13.50 -8.36
C ARG A 85 7.64 15.02 -8.12
N LEU A 86 8.21 15.48 -7.01
CA LEU A 86 8.34 16.90 -6.66
C LEU A 86 9.58 17.55 -7.30
N PHE A 87 10.29 16.84 -8.17
CA PHE A 87 11.49 17.34 -8.84
C PHE A 87 11.37 17.21 -10.36
N GLU A 88 11.94 18.16 -11.08
CA GLU A 88 12.13 18.11 -12.52
C GLU A 88 13.61 18.18 -12.89
N GLY A 89 13.99 17.52 -13.98
CA GLY A 89 15.33 17.64 -14.53
C GLY A 89 15.43 18.87 -15.43
N LYS A 90 16.20 19.88 -15.03
CA LYS A 90 16.55 21.04 -15.88
C LYS A 90 18.06 21.16 -16.00
N GLY A 91 18.56 21.02 -17.22
CA GLY A 91 20.00 21.16 -17.52
C GLY A 91 20.89 20.17 -16.76
N GLY A 92 20.44 18.93 -16.57
CA GLY A 92 21.19 17.90 -15.82
C GLY A 92 21.20 18.09 -14.31
N LYS A 93 20.44 19.06 -13.77
CA LYS A 93 20.23 19.26 -12.33
C LYS A 93 18.78 18.96 -11.97
N LEU A 94 18.58 18.39 -10.80
CA LEU A 94 17.26 18.25 -10.19
C LEU A 94 16.85 19.60 -9.59
N VAL A 95 15.71 20.10 -10.01
CA VAL A 95 15.10 21.33 -9.50
C VAL A 95 13.79 20.96 -8.82
N ALA A 96 13.63 21.38 -7.58
CA ALA A 96 12.38 21.17 -6.85
C ALA A 96 11.25 22.02 -7.47
N LEU A 97 10.11 21.38 -7.71
CA LEU A 97 8.89 22.01 -8.20
C LEU A 97 8.18 22.79 -7.09
N GLU A 98 8.36 22.36 -5.84
CA GLU A 98 7.74 22.95 -4.67
C GLU A 98 8.76 23.41 -3.63
N LYS A 99 8.38 24.42 -2.84
CA LYS A 99 9.21 24.93 -1.74
C LYS A 99 9.14 24.03 -0.50
N ASP A 100 8.00 23.39 -0.26
CA ASP A 100 7.77 22.56 0.91
C ASP A 100 7.96 21.07 0.63
N LEU A 101 9.19 20.63 0.81
CA LEU A 101 9.62 19.26 0.56
C LEU A 101 9.50 18.36 1.80
N LYS A 102 8.74 18.77 2.81
CA LYS A 102 8.63 18.00 4.05
C LYS A 102 7.87 16.68 3.84
N PRO A 103 8.21 15.64 4.61
CA PRO A 103 7.47 14.39 4.58
C PRO A 103 6.01 14.58 4.92
N ARG A 104 5.15 13.92 4.13
CA ARG A 104 3.71 13.94 4.26
C ARG A 104 3.16 12.55 3.97
N VAL A 105 2.05 12.20 4.62
CA VAL A 105 1.29 10.99 4.28
C VAL A 105 0.18 11.39 3.32
N GLU A 106 0.25 10.86 2.10
CA GLU A 106 -0.81 10.99 1.09
C GLU A 106 -1.66 9.72 1.10
N LEU A 107 -2.97 9.89 1.30
CA LEU A 107 -3.96 8.81 1.23
C LEU A 107 -4.99 9.15 0.15
N GLU A 108 -5.33 8.16 -0.67
CA GLU A 108 -6.33 8.30 -1.72
C GLU A 108 -7.17 7.03 -1.82
N CYS A 109 -8.49 7.19 -1.69
CA CYS A 109 -9.45 6.12 -1.88
C CYS A 109 -9.66 5.84 -3.37
N PRO A 110 -9.72 4.56 -3.78
CA PRO A 110 -10.01 4.21 -5.16
C PRO A 110 -11.48 4.48 -5.52
N SER A 111 -11.75 4.67 -6.82
CA SER A 111 -13.11 4.58 -7.39
C SER A 111 -14.16 5.51 -6.75
N GLN A 112 -13.87 6.81 -6.61
CA GLN A 112 -14.76 7.83 -6.03
C GLN A 112 -15.25 7.56 -4.60
N LYS A 113 -14.65 6.58 -3.90
CA LYS A 113 -14.90 6.31 -2.49
C LYS A 113 -14.33 7.42 -1.61
N GLN A 114 -14.80 7.49 -0.38
CA GLN A 114 -14.32 8.41 0.64
C GLN A 114 -13.82 7.64 1.85
N ILE A 115 -12.88 8.24 2.58
CA ILE A 115 -12.37 7.71 3.84
C ILE A 115 -13.50 7.83 4.87
N VAL A 116 -14.06 6.69 5.27
CA VAL A 116 -15.19 6.61 6.22
C VAL A 116 -14.76 6.30 7.64
N ALA A 117 -13.57 5.70 7.82
CA ALA A 117 -13.03 5.40 9.12
C ALA A 117 -11.51 5.40 9.10
N VAL A 118 -10.90 5.71 10.24
CA VAL A 118 -9.49 5.43 10.51
C VAL A 118 -9.45 4.18 11.37
N GLU A 119 -8.88 3.09 10.88
CA GLU A 119 -8.81 1.82 11.62
C GLU A 119 -7.61 1.80 12.57
N PHE A 120 -6.49 2.39 12.12
CA PHE A 120 -5.25 2.50 12.90
C PHE A 120 -4.57 3.84 12.61
N ALA A 121 -3.98 4.45 13.63
CA ALA A 121 -3.11 5.61 13.48
C ALA A 121 -2.14 5.71 14.65
N SER A 122 -0.84 5.69 14.36
CA SER A 122 0.22 5.82 15.35
C SER A 122 1.28 6.79 14.84
N PHE A 123 1.75 7.69 15.71
CA PHE A 123 2.85 8.60 15.42
C PHE A 123 3.97 8.44 16.45
N GLY A 124 4.97 7.65 16.12
CA GLY A 124 6.02 7.20 17.04
C GLY A 124 6.86 6.09 16.44
N ASP A 125 6.83 4.89 17.02
CA ASP A 125 7.60 3.72 16.56
C ASP A 125 6.73 2.52 16.09
N PRO A 126 5.67 2.73 15.29
CA PRO A 126 4.86 1.63 14.78
C PRO A 126 5.66 0.71 13.86
N PHE A 127 5.24 -0.55 13.81
CA PHE A 127 5.80 -1.56 12.92
C PHE A 127 4.72 -2.46 12.33
N GLY A 128 5.11 -3.36 11.42
CA GLY A 128 4.20 -4.21 10.67
C GLY A 128 3.98 -3.74 9.24
N ALA A 129 2.88 -4.18 8.64
CA ALA A 129 2.53 -3.90 7.25
C ALA A 129 1.07 -3.48 7.14
N CYS A 130 0.69 -2.88 6.01
CA CYS A 130 -0.69 -2.48 5.75
C CYS A 130 -1.66 -3.66 5.94
N GLY A 131 -2.73 -3.45 6.71
CA GLY A 131 -3.66 -4.49 7.16
C GLY A 131 -3.34 -5.06 8.55
N HIS A 132 -2.12 -4.86 9.04
CA HIS A 132 -1.65 -5.37 10.34
C HIS A 132 -0.54 -4.48 10.93
N TYR A 133 -0.81 -3.18 11.06
CA TYR A 133 0.05 -2.30 11.83
C TYR A 133 -0.11 -2.54 13.33
N VAL A 134 0.98 -2.39 14.06
CA VAL A 134 1.06 -2.58 15.50
C VAL A 134 1.75 -1.35 16.10
N GLU A 135 1.25 -0.90 17.24
CA GLU A 135 1.91 0.15 18.02
C GLU A 135 3.22 -0.38 18.60
N GLY A 136 4.26 0.46 18.60
CA GLY A 136 5.49 0.18 19.33
C GLY A 136 5.42 0.65 20.78
N ASN A 137 6.57 0.96 21.36
CA ASN A 137 6.67 1.43 22.74
C ASN A 137 6.29 2.91 22.89
N CYS A 138 6.16 3.61 21.78
CA CYS A 138 6.01 5.05 21.68
C CYS A 138 4.93 5.38 20.65
N THR A 139 3.87 6.06 21.09
CA THR A 139 2.82 6.55 20.19
C THR A 139 2.23 7.84 20.73
N SER A 140 1.97 8.80 19.83
CA SER A 140 1.26 10.01 20.20
C SER A 140 -0.22 9.71 20.47
N PRO A 141 -0.78 10.12 21.63
CA PRO A 141 -2.19 9.86 21.94
C PRO A 141 -3.17 10.62 21.02
N VAL A 142 -2.69 11.65 20.32
CA VAL A 142 -3.51 12.46 19.40
C VAL A 142 -3.39 12.03 17.93
N ALA A 143 -2.54 11.04 17.61
CA ALA A 143 -2.27 10.65 16.23
C ALA A 143 -3.57 10.36 15.46
N ARG A 144 -4.44 9.54 16.02
CA ARG A 144 -5.75 9.19 15.44
C ARG A 144 -6.64 10.39 15.20
N GLN A 145 -6.78 11.29 16.18
CA GLN A 145 -7.64 12.49 16.06
C GLN A 145 -7.15 13.43 14.96
N VAL A 146 -5.83 13.59 14.81
CA VAL A 146 -5.26 14.40 13.72
C VAL A 146 -5.58 13.77 12.37
N VAL A 147 -5.38 12.46 12.23
CA VAL A 147 -5.70 11.77 10.96
C VAL A 147 -7.18 11.89 10.61
N GLU A 148 -8.07 11.67 11.58
CA GLU A 148 -9.52 11.82 11.38
C GLU A 148 -9.89 13.25 10.93
N LYS A 149 -9.30 14.28 11.58
CA LYS A 149 -9.51 15.69 11.21
C LYS A 149 -9.09 15.99 9.76
N PHE A 150 -8.01 15.40 9.27
CA PHE A 150 -7.52 15.64 7.92
C PHE A 150 -8.29 14.86 6.85
N CYS A 151 -8.65 13.61 7.15
CA CYS A 151 -9.01 12.62 6.13
C CYS A 151 -10.48 12.22 6.11
N LEU A 152 -11.19 12.25 7.25
CA LEU A 152 -12.53 11.68 7.35
C LEU A 152 -13.51 12.42 6.44
N GLY A 153 -14.31 11.66 5.68
CA GLY A 153 -15.28 12.18 4.71
C GLY A 153 -14.68 12.70 3.39
N LYS A 154 -13.37 12.55 3.16
CA LYS A 154 -12.71 13.00 1.93
C LYS A 154 -12.27 11.81 1.06
N PRO A 155 -12.23 11.97 -0.28
CA PRO A 155 -11.69 10.94 -1.17
C PRO A 155 -10.16 10.84 -1.08
N SER A 156 -9.49 11.93 -0.74
CA SER A 156 -8.05 11.97 -0.51
C SER A 156 -7.70 12.98 0.58
N CYS A 157 -6.54 12.79 1.20
CA CYS A 157 -5.97 13.71 2.17
C CYS A 157 -4.44 13.65 2.15
N ASP A 158 -3.84 14.74 2.60
CA ASP A 158 -2.40 14.95 2.75
C ASP A 158 -2.17 15.43 4.18
N ILE A 159 -1.34 14.70 4.92
CA ILE A 159 -1.01 15.00 6.32
C ILE A 159 0.50 15.29 6.42
N PRO A 160 0.90 16.55 6.59
CA PRO A 160 2.28 16.91 6.88
C PRO A 160 2.72 16.37 8.24
N LEU A 161 3.88 15.71 8.31
CA LEU A 161 4.41 15.16 9.57
C LEU A 161 4.76 16.26 10.58
N ASP A 162 4.99 17.49 10.12
CA ASP A 162 5.31 18.63 10.96
C ASP A 162 4.11 19.45 11.44
N THR A 163 2.90 18.91 11.27
CA THR A 163 1.67 19.53 11.79
C THR A 163 1.82 19.86 13.28
N PRO A 164 1.51 21.09 13.74
CA PRO A 164 1.66 21.49 15.13
C PRO A 164 0.94 20.55 16.11
N ASP A 165 -0.22 20.02 15.73
CA ASP A 165 -1.00 19.07 16.53
C ASP A 165 -0.22 17.77 16.82
N LEU A 166 0.58 17.29 15.85
CA LEU A 166 1.43 16.09 16.00
C LEU A 166 2.76 16.39 16.69
N LYS A 167 3.32 17.59 16.49
CA LYS A 167 4.61 17.97 17.08
C LYS A 167 4.52 18.39 18.54
N ASN A 168 3.56 19.25 18.87
CA ASN A 168 3.51 19.93 20.17
C ASN A 168 2.91 19.05 21.28
N LYS A 169 2.19 17.98 20.92
CA LYS A 169 1.55 17.05 21.87
C LYS A 169 2.23 15.68 21.92
N ASN A 170 3.48 15.61 21.47
CA ASN A 170 4.20 14.34 21.40
C ASN A 170 5.44 14.34 22.30
N GLU A 171 5.20 14.69 23.57
CA GLU A 171 6.13 14.53 24.70
C GLU A 171 6.44 13.04 24.98
N ALA A 172 5.64 12.11 24.42
CA ALA A 172 5.77 10.67 24.65
C ALA A 172 7.11 10.08 24.17
N CYS A 173 7.80 10.74 23.22
CA CYS A 173 9.05 10.20 22.65
C CYS A 173 10.01 11.33 22.22
N PRO A 174 10.83 11.86 23.15
CA PRO A 174 11.66 13.04 22.92
C PRO A 174 12.92 12.78 22.06
N GLU A 175 13.42 11.55 21.99
CA GLU A 175 14.74 11.26 21.36
C GLU A 175 14.69 10.24 20.21
N MET A 176 13.60 10.21 19.44
CA MET A 176 13.56 9.38 18.24
C MET A 176 12.86 10.04 17.06
N LYS A 177 13.29 9.65 15.87
CA LYS A 177 12.59 9.98 14.62
C LYS A 177 11.32 9.17 14.56
N LYS A 178 10.21 9.88 14.41
CA LYS A 178 8.88 9.31 14.48
C LYS A 178 8.39 8.89 13.10
N THR A 179 7.52 7.90 13.10
CA THR A 179 6.84 7.39 11.92
C THR A 179 5.35 7.54 12.11
N LEU A 180 4.67 8.13 11.12
CA LEU A 180 3.23 8.17 11.03
C LEU A 180 2.76 6.97 10.21
N ALA A 181 2.17 6.00 10.89
CA ALA A 181 1.52 4.85 10.28
C ALA A 181 0.01 4.99 10.39
N ILE A 182 -0.69 4.86 9.27
CA ILE A 182 -2.15 5.04 9.15
C ILE A 182 -2.73 3.86 8.38
N GLN A 183 -3.85 3.35 8.88
CA GLN A 183 -4.75 2.46 8.15
C GLN A 183 -6.14 3.09 8.17
N ALA A 184 -6.75 3.24 7.00
CA ALA A 184 -8.05 3.87 6.85
C ALA A 184 -8.95 3.05 5.94
N LYS A 185 -10.25 3.12 6.20
CA LYS A 185 -11.29 2.45 5.42
C LYS A 185 -11.97 3.40 4.46
N CYS A 186 -12.11 2.99 3.22
CA CYS A 186 -12.76 3.65 2.11
C CYS A 186 -14.09 2.97 1.83
N ALA A 187 -15.15 3.75 1.66
CA ALA A 187 -16.43 3.25 1.18
C ALA A 187 -17.09 4.27 0.25
N PHE A 188 -18.10 3.84 -0.50
CA PHE A 188 -18.92 4.80 -1.23
C PHE A 188 -19.63 5.71 -0.24
N LYS A 189 -19.78 6.98 -0.63
CA LYS A 189 -20.58 7.93 0.13
C LYS A 189 -22.01 7.38 0.20
N ALA A 190 -22.49 7.15 1.43
CA ALA A 190 -23.88 6.80 1.68
C ALA A 190 -24.82 7.96 1.31
#